data_AF-A0A8C1P4T5-F1
#
_entry.id   AF-A0A8C1P4T5-F1
#
_cell.length_a   1.000
_cell.length_b   1.000
_cell.length_c   1.000
_cell.angle_alpha   90.00
_cell.angle_beta   90.00
_cell.angle_gamma   90.00
#
_symmetry.space_group_name_H-M   'P 1'
#
loop_
_entity.id
_entity.type
_entity.pdbx_description
1 polymer ?
#
loop_
_entity_poly.entity_id
_entity_poly.type
_entity_poly.pdbx_seq_one_letter_code
_entity_poly.pdbx_strand_id
1 'polypeptide(L)'
;MFSDFCTDDKSKEILQRVCDEYQQGVLTGDLCEDLCVAGRVEYKRCLYYENGKKVMAASWRGVPIVLKSKLENFSSYEALALLEYQDTAGGMGGEEELSPLDVIFYATLEIKNSLGLETGTNLTLPRLWGQKLKENERTYSRAELASLWALLQQEEYTFLRVLQDLTHHVAKILGSCGHFYAVEYLAAGHAWDQHIFSLEELTLSPSPNPWGGQEKMITARDMVPRVALSFLEMVEHFENDFSHHLHLCDIKPENFAIRKDLTVVAIDVDMAFFEPKMRDILEQNCTSDNDCNFFDCISKCDKAKNRCGPKRKNSNLQVICEKIFRPWFSPTLLGAKAGLPLQVELQRAVQECAEIDGGEDAKHMWAVRKQLQDLLVELIQEDTGNQGEGQEHKMRRVHTALNF
;
A
#
# COMPACT_ATOMS: atom_id res chain seq x y z
N MET A 1 -17.50 -6.27 23.57
CA MET A 1 -16.78 -5.16 22.93
C MET A 1 -17.53 -4.89 21.64
N PHE A 2 -18.43 -3.90 21.63
CA PHE A 2 -19.21 -3.58 20.42
C PHE A 2 -18.23 -3.01 19.40
N SER A 3 -18.18 -3.55 18.18
CA SER A 3 -17.38 -2.94 17.11
C SER A 3 -17.86 -1.51 16.92
N ASP A 4 -16.95 -0.55 16.99
CA ASP A 4 -17.22 0.83 16.58
C ASP A 4 -17.67 0.83 15.11
N PHE A 5 -18.98 0.90 14.86
CA PHE A 5 -19.50 0.92 13.50
C PHE A 5 -19.04 2.19 12.78
N CYS A 6 -18.59 2.03 11.54
CA CYS A 6 -18.31 3.14 10.63
C CYS A 6 -19.63 3.82 10.26
N THR A 7 -19.88 5.03 10.78
CA THR A 7 -21.04 5.83 10.41
C THR A 7 -20.62 7.21 9.94
N ASP A 8 -21.42 7.79 9.05
CA ASP A 8 -21.13 9.10 8.50
C ASP A 8 -21.19 10.20 9.56
N ASP A 9 -22.14 10.11 10.49
CA ASP A 9 -22.29 11.06 11.58
C ASP A 9 -21.08 11.02 12.52
N LYS A 10 -20.64 9.82 12.96
CA LYS A 10 -19.45 9.68 13.79
C LYS A 10 -18.19 10.18 13.08
N SER A 11 -18.06 9.93 11.77
CA SER A 11 -16.94 10.44 10.97
C SER A 11 -16.87 11.97 11.00
N LYS A 12 -18.00 12.64 10.80
CA LYS A 12 -18.10 14.09 10.82
C LYS A 12 -17.80 14.66 12.20
N GLU A 13 -18.28 14.01 13.27
CA GLU A 13 -17.96 14.38 14.65
C GLU A 13 -16.45 14.27 14.96
N ILE A 14 -15.78 13.23 14.45
CA ILE A 14 -14.33 13.10 14.57
C ILE A 14 -13.61 14.25 13.87
N LEU A 15 -13.95 14.54 12.62
CA LEU A 15 -13.34 15.64 11.87
C LEU A 15 -13.63 17.01 12.51
N GLN A 16 -14.83 17.20 13.08
CA GLN A 16 -15.17 18.42 13.79
C GLN A 16 -14.25 18.64 15.00
N ARG A 17 -13.96 17.58 15.78
CA ARG A 17 -13.02 17.68 16.91
C ARG A 17 -11.61 18.06 16.46
N VAL A 18 -11.12 17.49 15.36
CA VAL A 18 -9.82 17.87 14.77
C VAL A 18 -9.81 19.37 14.46
N CYS A 19 -10.92 19.89 13.92
CA CYS A 19 -11.04 21.31 13.61
C CYS A 19 -11.15 22.21 14.83
N ASP A 20 -11.85 21.77 15.88
CA ASP A 20 -11.90 22.49 17.16
C ASP A 20 -10.50 22.57 17.80
N GLU A 21 -9.72 21.49 17.75
CA GLU A 21 -8.33 21.43 18.22
C GLU A 21 -7.39 22.30 17.37
N TYR A 22 -7.57 22.34 16.03
CA TYR A 22 -6.84 23.26 15.14
C TYR A 22 -7.12 24.73 15.49
N GLN A 23 -8.39 25.10 15.68
CA GLN A 23 -8.78 26.48 16.04
C GLN A 23 -8.23 26.91 17.41
N GLN A 24 -8.03 25.96 18.32
CA GLN A 24 -7.38 26.19 19.62
C GLN A 24 -5.85 26.26 19.53
N GLY A 25 -5.25 25.99 18.36
CA GLY A 25 -3.80 25.97 18.18
C GLY A 25 -3.12 24.74 18.80
N VAL A 26 -3.87 23.67 19.07
CA VAL A 26 -3.34 22.41 19.66
C VAL A 26 -2.63 21.57 18.62
N LEU A 27 -3.13 21.58 17.39
CA LEU A 27 -2.60 20.83 16.25
C LEU A 27 -2.54 21.73 15.01
N THR A 28 -1.82 21.28 13.99
CA THR A 28 -1.66 21.99 12.71
C THR A 28 -1.30 21.03 11.58
N GLY A 29 -1.19 21.55 10.37
CA GLY A 29 -0.85 20.79 9.17
C GLY A 29 -1.30 21.52 7.90
N ASP A 30 -0.73 21.13 6.76
CA ASP A 30 -1.00 21.76 5.46
C ASP A 30 -2.42 21.52 4.93
N LEU A 31 -3.12 20.52 5.48
CA LEU A 31 -4.52 20.23 5.18
C LEU A 31 -5.50 21.01 6.08
N CYS A 32 -5.07 21.46 7.27
CA CYS A 32 -5.99 21.98 8.29
C CYS A 32 -6.79 23.19 7.83
N GLU A 33 -6.17 24.15 7.14
CA GLU A 33 -6.86 25.35 6.66
C GLU A 33 -7.98 25.00 5.67
N ASP A 34 -7.70 24.09 4.74
CA ASP A 34 -8.67 23.65 3.75
C ASP A 34 -9.76 22.74 4.36
N LEU A 35 -9.43 21.98 5.41
CA LEU A 35 -10.37 21.12 6.12
C LEU A 35 -11.31 21.89 7.04
N CYS A 36 -10.76 22.80 7.83
CA CYS A 36 -11.44 23.35 9.01
C CYS A 36 -11.93 24.79 8.84
N VAL A 37 -11.39 25.53 7.85
CA VAL A 37 -11.74 26.94 7.64
C VAL A 37 -12.35 27.14 6.26
N ALA A 38 -11.63 26.77 5.20
CA ALA A 38 -12.05 27.03 3.83
C ALA A 38 -13.10 26.04 3.30
N GLY A 39 -13.31 24.91 3.98
CA GLY A 39 -14.25 23.86 3.57
C GLY A 39 -13.95 23.25 2.20
N ARG A 40 -12.67 23.26 1.80
CA ARG A 40 -12.21 22.70 0.52
C ARG A 40 -11.89 21.21 0.60
N VAL A 41 -11.88 20.63 1.80
CA VAL A 41 -11.91 19.18 2.02
C VAL A 41 -13.34 18.79 2.36
N GLU A 42 -14.03 18.19 1.39
CA GLU A 42 -15.42 17.78 1.53
C GLU A 42 -15.49 16.29 1.88
N TYR A 43 -16.00 15.98 3.07
CA TYR A 43 -16.33 14.61 3.46
C TYR A 43 -17.34 13.98 2.48
N LYS A 44 -17.15 12.70 2.12
CA LYS A 44 -18.07 11.96 1.25
C LYS A 44 -18.76 10.81 1.97
N ARG A 45 -17.99 9.87 2.54
CA ARG A 45 -18.54 8.68 3.22
C ARG A 45 -17.52 8.00 4.12
N CYS A 46 -18.01 7.27 5.10
CA CYS A 46 -17.22 6.37 5.94
C CYS A 46 -16.84 5.15 5.09
N LEU A 47 -15.56 4.77 5.09
CA LEU A 47 -15.12 3.57 4.37
C LEU A 47 -14.96 2.39 5.34
N TYR A 48 -14.26 2.62 6.45
CA TYR A 48 -13.84 1.53 7.33
C TYR A 48 -13.43 2.02 8.72
N TYR A 49 -13.93 1.34 9.76
CA TYR A 49 -13.46 1.39 11.16
C TYR A 49 -13.20 -0.04 11.64
N GLU A 50 -11.96 -0.51 11.60
CA GLU A 50 -11.59 -1.74 12.33
C GLU A 50 -10.25 -1.53 13.06
N ASN A 51 -10.15 -2.14 14.24
CA ASN A 51 -9.03 -2.01 15.17
C ASN A 51 -8.66 -0.56 15.56
N GLY A 52 -9.62 0.37 15.51
CA GLY A 52 -9.43 1.77 15.88
C GLY A 52 -9.13 2.70 14.71
N LYS A 53 -8.62 2.17 13.58
CA LYS A 53 -8.27 2.93 12.37
C LYS A 53 -9.50 3.62 11.77
N LYS A 54 -9.39 4.91 11.45
CA LYS A 54 -10.43 5.72 10.85
C LYS A 54 -10.10 5.96 9.38
N VAL A 55 -10.93 5.46 8.48
CA VAL A 55 -10.73 5.61 7.02
C VAL A 55 -11.97 6.23 6.39
N MET A 56 -11.79 7.39 5.77
CA MET A 56 -12.89 8.20 5.24
C MET A 56 -12.59 8.65 3.82
N ALA A 57 -13.56 8.56 2.92
CA ALA A 57 -13.46 9.16 1.59
C ALA A 57 -13.81 10.65 1.65
N ALA A 58 -12.99 11.49 1.01
CA ALA A 58 -13.21 12.92 0.90
C ALA A 58 -12.81 13.44 -0.50
N SER A 59 -13.14 14.70 -0.78
CA SER A 59 -12.68 15.43 -1.97
C SER A 59 -11.94 16.68 -1.54
N TRP A 60 -10.67 16.81 -1.92
CA TRP A 60 -9.86 17.99 -1.63
C TRP A 60 -9.67 18.82 -2.89
N ARG A 61 -10.28 20.02 -2.93
CA ARG A 61 -10.29 20.92 -4.10
C ARG A 61 -10.77 20.21 -5.39
N GLY A 62 -11.74 19.31 -5.26
CA GLY A 62 -12.30 18.54 -6.38
C GLY A 62 -11.54 17.26 -6.71
N VAL A 63 -10.42 16.97 -6.04
CA VAL A 63 -9.64 15.74 -6.23
C VAL A 63 -10.03 14.72 -5.15
N PRO A 64 -10.40 13.48 -5.50
CA PRO A 64 -10.73 12.46 -4.51
C PRO A 64 -9.50 12.07 -3.69
N ILE A 65 -9.67 11.98 -2.37
CA ILE A 65 -8.65 11.58 -1.40
C ILE A 65 -9.23 10.62 -0.37
N VAL A 66 -8.36 9.95 0.38
CA VAL A 66 -8.74 9.16 1.56
C VAL A 66 -8.07 9.78 2.79
N LEU A 67 -8.87 10.11 3.80
CA LEU A 67 -8.40 10.54 5.11
C LEU A 67 -8.22 9.32 6.00
N LYS A 68 -7.06 9.22 6.66
CA LYS A 68 -6.70 8.12 7.54
C LYS A 68 -6.18 8.62 8.89
N SER A 69 -6.43 7.84 9.93
CA SER A 69 -5.76 7.95 11.23
C SER A 69 -5.86 6.62 11.99
N LYS A 70 -4.81 6.19 12.70
CA LYS A 70 -4.82 4.97 13.54
C LYS A 70 -5.74 5.10 14.75
N LEU A 71 -5.73 6.26 15.41
CA LEU A 71 -6.54 6.57 16.58
C LEU A 71 -7.56 7.67 16.28
N GLU A 72 -8.65 7.67 17.04
CA GLU A 72 -9.74 8.62 16.84
C GLU A 72 -9.36 10.05 17.26
N ASN A 73 -8.82 10.19 18.48
CA ASN A 73 -8.54 11.49 19.08
C ASN A 73 -7.05 11.81 19.02
N PHE A 74 -6.73 13.09 18.85
CA PHE A 74 -5.35 13.57 18.86
C PHE A 74 -4.68 13.29 20.21
N SER A 75 -5.41 13.49 21.31
CA SER A 75 -4.96 13.21 22.69
C SER A 75 -4.71 11.73 23.01
N SER A 76 -5.04 10.81 22.11
CA SER A 76 -4.77 9.38 22.30
C SER A 76 -3.34 8.98 21.89
N TYR A 77 -2.62 9.86 21.20
CA TYR A 77 -1.20 9.69 20.92
C TYR A 77 -0.36 10.16 22.12
N GLU A 78 0.78 9.52 22.34
CA GLU A 78 1.69 9.92 23.41
C GLU A 78 2.24 11.31 23.10
N ALA A 79 2.19 12.21 24.08
CA ALA A 79 2.79 13.53 23.93
C ALA A 79 4.32 13.41 23.81
N LEU A 80 4.93 14.31 23.05
CA LEU A 80 6.39 14.38 22.99
C LEU A 80 6.88 14.86 24.37
N ALA A 81 7.51 13.99 25.15
CA ALA A 81 7.93 14.28 26.54
C ALA A 81 8.72 15.59 26.69
N LEU A 82 9.47 15.99 25.67
CA LEU A 82 10.19 17.28 25.63
C LEU A 82 9.27 18.51 25.73
N LEU A 83 8.04 18.42 25.21
CA LEU A 83 7.02 19.46 25.34
C LEU A 83 6.43 19.52 26.75
N GLU A 84 6.52 18.44 27.53
CA GLU A 84 5.98 18.36 28.90
C GLU A 84 6.98 18.88 29.95
N TYR A 85 8.28 18.71 29.72
CA TYR A 85 9.33 19.28 30.58
C TYR A 85 9.29 20.82 30.63
N GLN A 86 8.80 21.47 29.57
CA GLN A 86 8.61 22.91 29.51
C GLN A 86 7.46 23.41 30.40
N ASP A 87 6.45 22.58 30.69
CA ASP A 87 5.29 22.97 31.51
C ASP A 87 5.55 22.79 33.02
N THR A 88 6.51 21.95 33.41
CA THR A 88 6.74 21.55 34.82
C THR A 88 7.87 22.31 35.52
N ALA A 89 8.78 22.94 34.76
CA ALA A 89 9.81 23.80 35.31
C ALA A 89 9.29 25.24 35.44
N GLY A 90 8.70 25.59 36.59
CA GLY A 90 8.23 26.94 36.94
C GLY A 90 9.32 28.03 37.04
N GLY A 91 10.29 28.05 36.13
CA GLY A 91 11.40 28.98 36.05
C GLY A 91 11.25 29.95 34.87
N MET A 92 10.99 31.21 35.19
CA MET A 92 11.39 32.42 34.46
C MET A 92 11.83 32.25 32.98
N GLY A 93 10.86 32.32 32.06
CA GLY A 93 10.99 33.08 30.81
C GLY A 93 12.03 32.64 29.78
N GLY A 94 11.99 31.39 29.32
CA GLY A 94 12.60 30.99 28.06
C GLY A 94 11.83 29.83 27.44
N GLU A 95 11.06 30.11 26.38
CA GLU A 95 10.71 29.08 25.41
C GLU A 95 12.03 28.59 24.81
N GLU A 96 12.66 27.56 25.37
CA GLU A 96 13.72 26.84 24.65
C GLU A 96 13.04 26.07 23.52
N GLU A 97 12.70 26.79 22.45
CA GLU A 97 12.20 26.22 21.20
C GLU A 97 13.13 25.07 20.80
N LEU A 98 12.56 23.89 20.55
CA LEU A 98 13.36 22.73 20.13
C LEU A 98 14.17 23.10 18.90
N SER A 99 15.47 22.81 18.94
CA SER A 99 16.31 23.05 17.79
C SER A 99 15.86 22.11 16.65
N PRO A 100 16.00 22.52 15.38
CA PRO A 100 15.74 21.63 14.25
C PRO A 100 16.50 20.29 14.33
N LEU A 101 17.66 20.26 15.01
CA LEU A 101 18.45 19.05 15.20
C LEU A 101 17.79 18.06 16.16
N ASP A 102 17.15 18.56 17.23
CA ASP A 102 16.42 17.71 18.17
C ASP A 102 15.24 17.06 17.46
N VAL A 103 14.46 17.84 16.71
CA VAL A 103 13.32 17.34 15.91
C VAL A 103 13.77 16.25 14.95
N ILE A 104 14.88 16.46 14.23
CA ILE A 104 15.45 15.46 13.33
C ILE A 104 15.86 14.20 14.09
N PHE A 105 16.49 14.34 15.25
CA PHE A 105 16.96 13.22 16.04
C PHE A 105 15.80 12.34 16.53
N TYR A 106 14.78 12.93 17.16
CA TYR A 106 13.60 12.19 17.63
C TYR A 106 12.80 11.60 16.49
N ALA A 107 12.59 12.36 15.40
CA ALA A 107 11.89 11.85 14.24
C ALA A 107 12.64 10.67 13.60
N THR A 108 13.98 10.74 13.51
CA THR A 108 14.80 9.64 13.00
C THR A 108 14.70 8.40 13.88
N LEU A 109 14.73 8.59 15.20
CA LEU A 109 14.58 7.49 16.16
C LEU A 109 13.22 6.80 16.01
N GLU A 110 12.15 7.59 15.93
CA GLU A 110 10.79 7.06 15.78
C GLU A 110 10.63 6.33 14.44
N ILE A 111 11.14 6.90 13.34
CA ILE A 111 11.15 6.23 12.03
C ILE A 111 11.88 4.90 12.11
N LYS A 112 13.07 4.86 12.74
CA LYS A 112 13.81 3.62 12.90
C LYS A 112 13.03 2.59 13.70
N ASN A 113 12.34 3.01 14.76
CA ASN A 113 11.49 2.15 15.57
C ASN A 113 10.29 1.62 14.75
N SER A 114 9.56 2.48 14.05
CA SER A 114 8.40 2.08 13.24
C SER A 114 8.80 1.10 12.12
N LEU A 115 9.91 1.38 11.43
CA LEU A 115 10.45 0.52 10.36
C LEU A 115 11.19 -0.72 10.91
N GLY A 116 11.45 -0.76 12.23
CA GLY A 116 12.23 -1.78 12.93
C GLY A 116 13.62 -1.98 12.33
N LEU A 117 14.33 -0.87 12.16
CA LEU A 117 15.70 -0.83 11.67
C LEU A 117 16.65 -0.59 12.85
N GLU A 118 17.71 -1.40 12.98
CA GLU A 118 18.65 -1.28 14.09
C GLU A 118 19.31 0.11 14.13
N THR A 119 19.45 0.68 15.33
CA THR A 119 20.02 2.02 15.57
C THR A 119 21.45 2.20 15.04
N GLY A 120 22.19 1.09 14.82
CA GLY A 120 23.55 1.06 14.25
C GLY A 120 23.65 1.02 12.72
N THR A 121 22.54 0.86 11.99
CA THR A 121 22.57 0.99 10.53
C THR A 121 22.65 2.47 10.14
N ASN A 122 23.65 2.79 9.31
CA ASN A 122 23.74 4.06 8.59
C ASN A 122 22.61 4.13 7.55
N LEU A 123 21.37 4.24 8.02
CA LEU A 123 20.29 4.72 7.18
C LEU A 123 20.69 6.11 6.72
N THR A 124 21.13 6.15 5.48
CA THR A 124 21.15 7.36 4.66
C THR A 124 19.71 7.67 4.23
N LEU A 125 18.75 7.58 5.14
CA LEU A 125 17.37 8.00 4.95
C LEU A 125 16.94 8.98 6.04
N PRO A 126 16.75 10.26 5.69
CA PRO A 126 17.37 10.85 4.51
C PRO A 126 18.11 12.16 4.78
N ARG A 127 19.28 12.24 4.15
CA ARG A 127 19.92 13.50 3.74
C ARG A 127 18.91 14.48 3.12
N LEU A 128 17.76 14.02 2.60
CA LEU A 128 16.65 14.84 2.09
C LEU A 128 15.86 15.57 3.19
N TRP A 129 15.53 14.94 4.32
CA TRP A 129 14.91 15.65 5.46
C TRP A 129 15.94 16.59 6.08
N GLY A 130 17.17 16.09 6.27
CA GLY A 130 18.28 16.90 6.75
C GLY A 130 18.61 18.10 5.85
N GLN A 131 18.49 18.01 4.52
CA GLN A 131 18.72 19.13 3.59
C GLN A 131 17.56 20.13 3.61
N LYS A 132 16.30 19.67 3.55
CA LYS A 132 15.14 20.57 3.62
C LYS A 132 15.01 21.30 4.96
N LEU A 133 15.43 20.66 6.05
CA LEU A 133 15.40 21.23 7.39
C LEU A 133 16.66 22.06 7.71
N LYS A 134 17.82 21.77 7.09
CA LYS A 134 19.04 22.60 7.22
C LYS A 134 18.97 23.92 6.45
N GLU A 135 18.12 24.03 5.43
CA GLU A 135 18.06 25.23 4.60
C GLU A 135 17.30 26.39 5.23
N ASN A 136 16.61 26.20 6.37
CA ASN A 136 15.94 27.30 7.06
C ASN A 136 16.28 27.30 8.56
N GLU A 137 16.67 28.47 9.09
CA GLU A 137 16.61 28.83 10.51
C GLU A 137 15.15 28.88 10.99
N ARG A 138 14.38 27.80 10.77
CA ARG A 138 12.95 27.75 11.07
C ARG A 138 12.77 27.15 12.44
N THR A 139 12.14 27.92 13.32
CA THR A 139 11.67 27.44 14.61
C THR A 139 10.34 26.71 14.41
N TYR A 140 10.10 25.65 15.19
CA TYR A 140 8.89 24.84 15.11
C TYR A 140 7.98 25.18 16.28
N SER A 141 6.74 25.50 15.98
CA SER A 141 5.71 25.68 16.99
C SER A 141 5.40 24.36 17.71
N ARG A 142 4.88 24.47 18.95
CA ARG A 142 4.42 23.31 19.73
C ARG A 142 3.39 22.47 18.97
N ALA A 143 2.48 23.12 18.24
CA ALA A 143 1.48 22.45 17.41
C ALA A 143 2.09 21.67 16.23
N GLU A 144 3.11 22.24 15.56
CA GLU A 144 3.84 21.55 14.47
C GLU A 144 4.52 20.29 15.01
N LEU A 145 5.18 20.39 16.16
CA LEU A 145 5.88 19.27 16.80
C LEU A 145 4.92 18.19 17.29
N ALA A 146 3.85 18.58 17.98
CA ALA A 146 2.83 17.64 18.46
C ALA A 146 2.16 16.90 17.30
N SER A 147 1.83 17.62 16.22
CA SER A 147 1.21 17.04 15.03
C SER A 147 2.15 16.06 14.32
N LEU A 148 3.42 16.45 14.13
CA LEU A 148 4.44 15.56 13.56
C LEU A 148 4.63 14.31 14.42
N TRP A 149 4.71 14.46 15.74
CA TRP A 149 4.92 13.34 16.66
C TRP A 149 3.75 12.35 16.64
N ALA A 150 2.51 12.84 16.61
CA ALA A 150 1.32 11.99 16.48
C ALA A 150 1.25 11.24 15.14
N LEU A 151 1.76 11.85 14.06
CA LEU A 151 1.86 11.19 12.76
C LEU A 151 2.93 10.10 12.75
N LEU A 152 4.10 10.37 13.35
CA LEU A 152 5.22 9.41 13.35
C LEU A 152 4.93 8.14 14.17
N GLN A 153 4.10 8.23 15.21
CA GLN A 153 3.62 7.08 15.98
C GLN A 153 2.71 6.13 15.17
N GLN A 154 2.28 6.54 13.97
CA GLN A 154 1.46 5.72 13.08
C GLN A 154 2.36 5.01 12.07
N GLU A 155 2.55 3.71 12.26
CA GLU A 155 3.43 2.88 11.42
C GLU A 155 3.12 3.03 9.92
N GLU A 156 1.83 2.98 9.52
CA GLU A 156 1.42 3.17 8.12
C GLU A 156 1.83 4.55 7.57
N TYR A 157 1.56 5.63 8.29
CA TYR A 157 1.94 6.99 7.86
C TYR A 157 3.45 7.08 7.67
N THR A 158 4.22 6.65 8.67
CA THR A 158 5.68 6.69 8.67
C THR A 158 6.24 5.89 7.51
N PHE A 159 5.71 4.68 7.29
CA PHE A 159 6.12 3.81 6.21
C PHE A 159 5.84 4.42 4.82
N LEU A 160 4.60 4.85 4.57
CA LEU A 160 4.23 5.49 3.31
C LEU A 160 5.04 6.77 3.07
N ARG A 161 5.22 7.60 4.10
CA ARG A 161 5.94 8.87 3.99
C ARG A 161 7.42 8.69 3.66
N VAL A 162 8.07 7.65 4.19
CA VAL A 162 9.48 7.34 3.89
C VAL A 162 9.62 6.70 2.51
N LEU A 163 8.72 5.78 2.15
CA LEU A 163 8.85 5.00 0.92
C LEU A 163 8.34 5.69 -0.34
N GLN A 164 7.40 6.63 -0.24
CA GLN A 164 6.82 7.29 -1.41
C GLN A 164 7.84 8.04 -2.30
N ASP A 165 9.00 8.41 -1.74
CA ASP A 165 10.09 9.07 -2.47
C ASP A 165 11.11 8.06 -3.03
N LEU A 166 11.01 6.78 -2.65
CA LEU A 166 11.93 5.70 -3.02
C LEU A 166 11.31 4.71 -3.99
N THR A 167 9.99 4.54 -3.95
CA THR A 167 9.25 3.62 -4.82
C THR A 167 7.89 4.19 -5.20
N HIS A 168 7.43 3.86 -6.40
CA HIS A 168 6.13 4.26 -6.92
C HIS A 168 4.99 3.29 -6.54
N HIS A 169 5.32 2.21 -5.81
CA HIS A 169 4.42 1.13 -5.40
C HIS A 169 3.79 1.31 -4.01
N VAL A 170 3.82 2.51 -3.44
CA VAL A 170 3.13 2.84 -2.18
C VAL A 170 2.23 4.06 -2.37
N ALA A 171 1.15 4.13 -1.59
CA ALA A 171 0.23 5.26 -1.66
C ALA A 171 0.92 6.57 -1.24
N LYS A 172 0.68 7.63 -2.00
CA LYS A 172 1.27 8.96 -1.72
C LYS A 172 0.51 9.69 -0.62
N ILE A 173 1.23 10.17 0.38
CA ILE A 173 0.77 11.12 1.39
C ILE A 173 0.70 12.51 0.76
N LEU A 174 -0.49 13.10 0.76
CA LEU A 174 -0.79 14.39 0.13
C LEU A 174 -0.73 15.57 1.11
N GLY A 175 -1.03 15.34 2.39
CA GLY A 175 -1.05 16.36 3.43
C GLY A 175 -1.57 15.80 4.75
N SER A 176 -1.58 16.62 5.80
CA SER A 176 -2.06 16.25 7.12
C SER A 176 -2.73 17.39 7.88
N CYS A 177 -3.58 17.03 8.84
CA CYS A 177 -4.09 17.93 9.86
C CYS A 177 -4.06 17.22 11.22
N GLY A 178 -3.11 17.60 12.07
CA GLY A 178 -2.84 16.88 13.31
C GLY A 178 -2.42 15.43 13.04
N HIS A 179 -3.10 14.48 13.69
CA HIS A 179 -2.91 13.03 13.50
C HIS A 179 -3.57 12.48 12.24
N PHE A 180 -4.49 13.20 11.61
CA PHE A 180 -5.11 12.78 10.37
C PHE A 180 -4.21 13.11 9.18
N TYR A 181 -4.09 12.18 8.24
CA TYR A 181 -3.37 12.38 7.00
C TYR A 181 -4.21 11.99 5.78
N ALA A 182 -3.97 12.67 4.66
CA ALA A 182 -4.61 12.41 3.39
C ALA A 182 -3.68 11.60 2.48
N VAL A 183 -4.23 10.57 1.84
CA VAL A 183 -3.58 9.83 0.74
C VAL A 183 -4.36 9.96 -0.55
N GLU A 184 -3.70 9.70 -1.68
CA GLU A 184 -4.35 9.58 -2.98
C GLU A 184 -5.47 8.52 -2.96
N TYR A 185 -6.61 8.82 -3.59
CA TYR A 185 -7.69 7.85 -3.78
C TYR A 185 -7.35 6.96 -4.99
N LEU A 186 -7.32 5.64 -4.78
CA LEU A 186 -7.00 4.65 -5.81
C LEU A 186 -8.07 3.56 -5.89
N ALA A 187 -8.16 2.91 -7.05
CA ALA A 187 -9.07 1.78 -7.26
C ALA A 187 -8.54 0.53 -6.53
N ALA A 188 -9.01 0.34 -5.30
CA ALA A 188 -8.64 -0.77 -4.44
C ALA A 188 -9.22 -2.11 -4.93
N GLY A 189 -8.60 -3.22 -4.54
CA GLY A 189 -9.11 -4.54 -4.87
C GLY A 189 -10.29 -4.99 -4.01
N HIS A 190 -11.02 -5.99 -4.50
CA HIS A 190 -12.17 -6.59 -3.83
C HIS A 190 -12.07 -8.12 -3.88
N ALA A 191 -12.06 -8.82 -2.73
CA ALA A 191 -11.97 -10.29 -2.69
C ALA A 191 -13.22 -11.03 -3.21
N TRP A 192 -14.34 -10.33 -3.36
CA TRP A 192 -15.65 -10.93 -3.67
C TRP A 192 -16.07 -10.74 -5.14
N ASP A 193 -15.24 -10.05 -5.94
CA ASP A 193 -15.49 -9.82 -7.35
C ASP A 193 -14.62 -10.75 -8.21
N GLN A 194 -15.18 -11.24 -9.32
CA GLN A 194 -14.42 -11.94 -10.37
C GLN A 194 -13.38 -11.01 -11.00
N HIS A 195 -13.62 -9.70 -10.90
CA HIS A 195 -12.69 -8.62 -11.22
C HIS A 195 -12.02 -8.11 -9.94
N ILE A 196 -10.93 -8.76 -9.54
CA ILE A 196 -10.16 -8.46 -8.31
C ILE A 196 -9.88 -6.94 -8.14
N PHE A 197 -9.68 -6.21 -9.25
CA PHE A 197 -9.66 -4.75 -9.27
C PHE A 197 -10.70 -4.23 -10.27
N SER A 198 -11.44 -3.18 -9.90
CA SER A 198 -12.42 -2.48 -10.75
C SER A 198 -11.70 -1.59 -11.79
N LEU A 199 -10.96 -2.21 -12.72
CA LEU A 199 -10.14 -1.54 -13.73
C LEU A 199 -10.96 -0.68 -14.70
N GLU A 200 -12.27 -0.93 -14.80
CA GLU A 200 -13.22 -0.11 -15.55
C GLU A 200 -13.25 1.34 -15.04
N GLU A 201 -13.02 1.59 -13.74
CA GLU A 201 -12.95 2.94 -13.17
C GLU A 201 -11.79 3.76 -13.76
N LEU A 202 -10.74 3.09 -14.24
CA LEU A 202 -9.58 3.73 -14.86
C LEU A 202 -9.89 4.24 -16.28
N THR A 203 -10.94 3.73 -16.93
CA THR A 203 -11.32 4.08 -18.30
C THR A 203 -12.31 5.25 -18.42
N LEU A 204 -12.89 5.71 -17.31
CA LEU A 204 -13.95 6.73 -17.29
C LEU A 204 -13.46 8.19 -17.46
N SER A 205 -12.42 8.42 -18.25
CA SER A 205 -12.06 9.77 -18.70
C SER A 205 -11.65 9.84 -20.17
N PRO A 206 -12.60 9.77 -21.11
CA PRO A 206 -12.48 10.48 -22.36
C PRO A 206 -13.11 11.87 -22.17
N SER A 207 -12.30 12.92 -22.02
CA SER A 207 -12.74 14.23 -22.50
C SER A 207 -12.93 14.06 -24.01
N PRO A 208 -14.11 14.31 -24.60
CA PRO A 208 -14.29 14.13 -26.02
C PRO A 208 -13.51 15.24 -26.73
N ASN A 209 -12.25 14.97 -27.10
CA ASN A 209 -11.53 15.78 -28.06
C ASN A 209 -12.19 15.54 -29.42
N PRO A 210 -12.82 16.56 -30.03
CA PRO A 210 -13.53 16.35 -31.30
C PRO A 210 -12.56 16.13 -32.48
N TRP A 211 -11.25 16.23 -32.26
CA TRP A 211 -10.18 16.23 -33.27
C TRP A 211 -9.02 15.28 -32.89
N GLY A 212 -9.27 14.25 -32.08
CA GLY A 212 -8.32 13.18 -31.78
C GLY A 212 -8.80 11.88 -32.41
N GLY A 213 -7.92 11.16 -33.12
CA GLY A 213 -8.23 9.83 -33.65
C GLY A 213 -8.73 8.90 -32.55
N GLN A 214 -9.51 7.87 -32.93
CA GLN A 214 -10.01 6.80 -32.05
C GLN A 214 -8.88 6.25 -31.17
N GLU A 215 -8.75 6.76 -29.94
CA GLU A 215 -7.93 6.10 -28.92
C GLU A 215 -8.62 4.79 -28.58
N LYS A 216 -7.94 3.69 -28.89
CA LYS A 216 -8.45 2.33 -28.77
C LYS A 216 -8.76 2.04 -27.30
N MET A 217 -10.00 1.64 -27.02
CA MET A 217 -10.45 1.30 -25.68
C MET A 217 -9.81 -0.02 -25.24
N ILE A 218 -8.79 0.05 -24.38
CA ILE A 218 -8.18 -1.12 -23.73
C ILE A 218 -9.24 -1.74 -22.81
N THR A 219 -9.49 -3.05 -22.93
CA THR A 219 -10.45 -3.72 -22.04
C THR A 219 -9.79 -4.05 -20.71
N ALA A 220 -10.57 -4.18 -19.62
CA ALA A 220 -10.05 -4.59 -18.32
C ALA A 220 -9.24 -5.91 -18.38
N ARG A 221 -9.60 -6.82 -19.31
CA ARG A 221 -8.88 -8.07 -19.54
C ARG A 221 -7.50 -7.86 -20.16
N ASP A 222 -7.33 -6.86 -21.03
CA ASP A 222 -6.04 -6.50 -21.62
C ASP A 222 -5.12 -5.78 -20.60
N MET A 223 -5.70 -5.29 -19.49
CA MET A 223 -4.97 -4.64 -18.40
C MET A 223 -4.41 -5.66 -17.39
N VAL A 224 -5.06 -6.83 -17.20
CA VAL A 224 -4.62 -7.84 -16.21
C VAL A 224 -3.16 -8.26 -16.40
N PRO A 225 -2.68 -8.62 -17.60
CA PRO A 225 -1.26 -8.98 -17.77
C PRO A 225 -0.30 -7.83 -17.46
N ARG A 226 -0.69 -6.58 -17.74
CA ARG A 226 0.11 -5.38 -17.44
C ARG A 226 0.18 -5.10 -15.94
N VAL A 227 -0.95 -5.27 -15.25
CA VAL A 227 -1.02 -5.17 -13.79
C VAL A 227 -0.20 -6.29 -13.13
N ALA A 228 -0.25 -7.52 -13.66
CA ALA A 228 0.58 -8.63 -13.18
C ALA A 228 2.08 -8.34 -13.35
N LEU A 229 2.49 -7.72 -14.47
CA LEU A 229 3.87 -7.23 -14.63
C LEU A 229 4.24 -6.19 -13.56
N SER A 230 3.34 -5.26 -13.24
CA SER A 230 3.60 -4.27 -12.18
C SER A 230 3.70 -4.90 -10.77
N PHE A 231 2.97 -6.00 -10.50
CA PHE A 231 3.18 -6.79 -9.28
C PHE A 231 4.58 -7.41 -9.23
N LEU A 232 5.09 -7.93 -10.36
CA LEU A 232 6.44 -8.47 -10.42
C LEU A 232 7.48 -7.37 -10.17
N GLU A 233 7.34 -6.21 -10.82
CA GLU A 233 8.19 -5.03 -10.62
C GLU A 233 8.21 -4.60 -9.15
N MET A 234 7.04 -4.49 -8.51
CA MET A 234 6.91 -4.18 -7.09
C MET A 234 7.70 -5.14 -6.20
N VAL A 235 7.60 -6.45 -6.47
CA VAL A 235 8.37 -7.44 -5.72
C VAL A 235 9.87 -7.26 -5.93
N GLU A 236 10.32 -6.89 -7.14
CA GLU A 236 11.76 -6.59 -7.38
C GLU A 236 12.24 -5.47 -6.48
N HIS A 237 11.51 -4.36 -6.48
CA HIS A 237 11.88 -3.17 -5.74
C HIS A 237 11.89 -3.45 -4.24
N PHE A 238 10.88 -4.16 -3.73
CA PHE A 238 10.77 -4.48 -2.32
C PHE A 238 11.85 -5.45 -1.84
N GLU A 239 12.35 -6.31 -2.73
CA GLU A 239 13.44 -7.23 -2.40
C GLU A 239 14.83 -6.60 -2.58
N ASN A 240 15.06 -5.73 -3.57
CA ASN A 240 16.42 -5.40 -4.01
C ASN A 240 16.82 -3.93 -3.86
N ASP A 241 15.88 -2.99 -3.75
CA ASP A 241 16.21 -1.55 -3.80
C ASP A 241 16.57 -0.96 -2.43
N PHE A 242 16.17 -1.65 -1.36
CA PHE A 242 16.40 -1.21 0.01
C PHE A 242 17.58 -1.93 0.65
N SER A 243 18.13 -1.37 1.72
CA SER A 243 19.22 -2.01 2.49
C SER A 243 18.81 -3.32 3.15
N HIS A 244 17.50 -3.53 3.34
CA HIS A 244 16.90 -4.74 3.86
C HIS A 244 15.70 -5.11 3.00
N HIS A 245 15.48 -6.41 2.78
CA HIS A 245 14.27 -6.90 2.11
C HIS A 245 13.03 -6.43 2.87
N LEU A 246 12.03 -5.98 2.11
CA LEU A 246 10.72 -5.63 2.64
C LEU A 246 9.76 -6.81 2.46
N HIS A 247 9.21 -7.30 3.57
CA HIS A 247 8.26 -8.41 3.62
C HIS A 247 6.83 -7.91 3.69
N LEU A 248 5.97 -8.46 2.82
CA LEU A 248 4.52 -8.29 2.89
C LEU A 248 3.92 -9.55 3.52
N CYS A 249 3.27 -9.39 4.67
CA CYS A 249 2.69 -10.50 5.43
C CYS A 249 1.16 -10.54 5.37
N ASP A 250 0.47 -9.57 4.79
CA ASP A 250 -0.99 -9.61 4.58
C ASP A 250 -1.28 -9.28 3.11
N ILE A 251 -1.00 -10.22 2.21
CA ILE A 251 -1.28 -10.07 0.79
C ILE A 251 -2.72 -10.49 0.57
N LYS A 252 -3.54 -9.51 0.19
CA LYS A 252 -4.93 -9.69 -0.24
C LYS A 252 -5.32 -8.55 -1.19
N PRO A 253 -6.28 -8.76 -2.09
CA PRO A 253 -6.71 -7.73 -3.05
C PRO A 253 -6.97 -6.36 -2.43
N GLU A 254 -7.59 -6.32 -1.25
CA GLU A 254 -7.99 -5.09 -0.56
C GLU A 254 -6.82 -4.21 -0.13
N ASN A 255 -5.63 -4.80 0.04
CA ASN A 255 -4.43 -4.09 0.48
C ASN A 255 -3.66 -3.46 -0.68
N PHE A 256 -4.10 -3.71 -1.93
CA PHE A 256 -3.52 -3.13 -3.13
C PHE A 256 -4.54 -2.29 -3.89
N ALA A 257 -4.04 -1.37 -4.70
CA ALA A 257 -4.82 -0.61 -5.65
C ALA A 257 -4.05 -0.39 -6.95
N ILE A 258 -4.78 -0.06 -8.01
CA ILE A 258 -4.21 0.18 -9.33
C ILE A 258 -4.33 1.67 -9.68
N ARG A 259 -3.20 2.30 -10.00
CA ARG A 259 -3.17 3.68 -10.51
C ARG A 259 -3.54 3.69 -12.01
N LYS A 260 -3.90 4.86 -12.54
CA LYS A 260 -4.32 5.03 -13.95
C LYS A 260 -3.28 4.57 -14.98
N ASP A 261 -2.00 4.59 -14.63
CA ASP A 261 -0.90 4.09 -15.46
C ASP A 261 -0.67 2.58 -15.32
N LEU A 262 -1.57 1.86 -14.66
CA LEU A 262 -1.53 0.43 -14.34
C LEU A 262 -0.47 0.03 -13.32
N THR A 263 0.09 1.00 -12.60
CA THR A 263 0.97 0.76 -11.46
C THR A 263 0.20 0.14 -10.31
N VAL A 264 0.70 -0.98 -9.78
CA VAL A 264 0.25 -1.58 -8.53
C VAL A 264 0.79 -0.79 -7.35
N VAL A 265 -0.07 -0.50 -6.39
CA VAL A 265 0.24 0.31 -5.21
C VAL A 265 -0.24 -0.42 -3.96
N ALA A 266 0.64 -0.60 -2.98
CA ALA A 266 0.25 -1.02 -1.63
C ALA A 266 -0.43 0.16 -0.92
N ILE A 267 -1.69 -0.02 -0.55
CA ILE A 267 -2.53 0.99 0.13
C ILE A 267 -2.77 0.68 1.61
N ASP A 268 -2.52 -0.56 2.02
CA ASP A 268 -2.46 -0.97 3.41
C ASP A 268 -1.12 -1.68 3.65
N VAL A 269 -0.31 -1.08 4.50
CA VAL A 269 1.06 -1.52 4.82
C VAL A 269 1.21 -1.80 6.33
N ASP A 270 0.09 -2.00 7.04
CA ASP A 270 0.10 -2.31 8.49
C ASP A 270 0.86 -3.62 8.79
N MET A 271 0.90 -4.55 7.82
CA MET A 271 1.60 -5.83 7.91
C MET A 271 2.80 -5.92 6.95
N ALA A 272 3.53 -4.81 6.80
CA ALA A 272 4.76 -4.73 6.04
C ALA A 272 5.98 -4.47 6.94
N PHE A 273 7.03 -5.29 6.81
CA PHE A 273 8.18 -5.25 7.72
C PHE A 273 9.50 -5.42 7.00
N PHE A 274 10.51 -4.61 7.35
CA PHE A 274 11.88 -4.88 6.91
C PHE A 274 12.44 -6.12 7.61
N GLU A 275 13.39 -6.80 6.95
CA GLU A 275 14.04 -8.04 7.43
C GLU A 275 14.39 -8.05 8.92
N PRO A 276 14.99 -7.00 9.54
CA PRO A 276 15.34 -7.07 10.97
C PRO A 276 14.09 -7.19 11.87
N LYS A 277 13.05 -6.38 11.65
CA LYS A 277 11.78 -6.47 12.37
C LYS A 277 11.08 -7.81 12.10
N MET A 278 11.14 -8.29 10.86
CA MET A 278 10.53 -9.56 10.47
C MET A 278 11.16 -10.75 11.23
N ARG A 279 12.49 -10.75 11.37
CA ARG A 279 13.21 -11.75 12.16
C ARG A 279 12.71 -11.78 13.60
N ASP A 280 12.58 -10.61 14.23
CA ASP A 280 12.14 -10.49 15.62
C ASP A 280 10.69 -10.95 15.80
N ILE A 281 9.81 -10.67 14.83
CA ILE A 281 8.43 -11.15 14.80
C ILE A 281 8.38 -12.68 14.72
N LEU A 282 9.21 -13.30 13.86
CA LEU A 282 9.21 -14.75 13.66
C LEU A 282 9.86 -15.53 14.81
N GLU A 283 10.74 -14.93 15.62
CA GLU A 283 11.51 -15.59 16.69
C GLU A 283 10.69 -15.97 17.95
N GLN A 284 9.54 -16.61 17.76
CA GLN A 284 8.63 -17.04 18.83
C GLN A 284 8.91 -18.47 19.32
N ASN A 285 8.31 -18.84 20.46
CA ASN A 285 8.26 -20.22 20.92
C ASN A 285 7.21 -21.01 20.12
N CYS A 286 7.49 -22.27 19.81
CA CYS A 286 6.61 -23.10 18.99
C CYS A 286 6.57 -24.56 19.44
N THR A 287 5.48 -25.23 19.08
CA THR A 287 5.28 -26.68 19.18
C THR A 287 5.12 -27.34 17.82
N SER A 288 4.59 -26.60 16.84
CA SER A 288 4.38 -27.02 15.46
C SER A 288 4.75 -25.90 14.49
N ASP A 289 4.92 -26.23 13.20
CA ASP A 289 5.24 -25.24 12.16
C ASP A 289 4.14 -24.17 12.03
N ASN A 290 2.88 -24.50 12.33
CA ASN A 290 1.78 -23.54 12.27
C ASN A 290 1.90 -22.42 13.31
N ASP A 291 2.60 -22.68 14.43
CA ASP A 291 2.86 -21.66 15.45
C ASP A 291 3.86 -20.61 14.94
N CYS A 292 4.55 -20.90 13.83
CA CYS A 292 5.54 -20.05 13.19
C CYS A 292 4.98 -19.29 11.96
N ASN A 293 3.66 -19.26 11.82
CA ASN A 293 2.99 -18.48 10.77
C ASN A 293 2.59 -17.12 11.32
N PHE A 294 3.09 -16.06 10.70
CA PHE A 294 2.64 -14.70 10.92
C PHE A 294 1.89 -14.23 9.67
N PHE A 295 0.56 -14.43 9.65
CA PHE A 295 -0.27 -14.26 8.46
C PHE A 295 0.34 -15.03 7.26
N ASP A 296 0.77 -14.32 6.20
CA ASP A 296 1.37 -14.89 4.99
C ASP A 296 2.89 -15.09 5.08
N CYS A 297 3.52 -14.68 6.18
CA CYS A 297 4.93 -14.89 6.44
C CYS A 297 5.12 -16.17 7.26
N ILE A 298 5.60 -17.23 6.60
CA ILE A 298 5.69 -18.58 7.16
C ILE A 298 7.14 -18.90 7.52
N SER A 299 7.41 -19.43 8.71
CA SER A 299 8.70 -20.05 9.06
C SER A 299 8.52 -21.49 9.58
N LYS A 300 9.60 -22.14 10.03
CA LYS A 300 9.57 -23.53 10.51
C LYS A 300 9.90 -23.61 11.99
N CYS A 301 9.24 -24.53 12.70
CA CYS A 301 9.52 -24.79 14.10
C CYS A 301 10.70 -25.75 14.25
N ASP A 302 11.78 -25.29 14.91
CA ASP A 302 12.83 -26.19 15.39
C ASP A 302 12.32 -26.88 16.66
N LYS A 303 11.72 -28.06 16.49
CA LYS A 303 11.14 -28.88 17.58
C LYS A 303 12.17 -29.30 18.63
N ALA A 304 13.48 -29.30 18.31
CA ALA A 304 14.51 -29.58 19.30
C ALA A 304 14.73 -28.39 20.25
N LYS A 305 14.53 -27.16 19.74
CA LYS A 305 14.66 -25.92 20.50
C LYS A 305 13.33 -25.35 20.99
N ASN A 306 12.20 -25.87 20.48
CA ASN A 306 10.85 -25.30 20.63
C ASN A 306 10.81 -23.82 20.23
N ARG A 307 11.54 -23.45 19.17
CA ARG A 307 11.62 -22.07 18.67
C ARG A 307 11.48 -22.03 17.16
N CYS A 308 10.77 -21.03 16.69
CA CYS A 308 10.62 -20.76 15.27
C CYS A 308 11.95 -20.30 14.65
N GLY A 309 12.14 -20.61 13.38
CA GLY A 309 13.26 -20.14 12.59
C GLY A 309 13.20 -18.62 12.41
N PRO A 310 14.34 -17.91 12.51
CA PRO A 310 14.40 -16.45 12.37
C PRO A 310 14.18 -15.95 10.93
N LYS A 311 14.20 -16.85 9.95
CA LYS A 311 14.07 -16.52 8.52
C LYS A 311 12.73 -16.98 7.99
N ARG A 312 12.09 -16.10 7.23
CA ARG A 312 10.91 -16.42 6.44
C ARG A 312 11.25 -17.50 5.41
N LYS A 313 10.40 -18.52 5.30
CA LYS A 313 10.54 -19.62 4.34
C LYS A 313 10.07 -19.18 2.96
N ASN A 314 8.85 -18.65 2.85
CA ASN A 314 8.27 -18.21 1.59
C ASN A 314 8.66 -16.75 1.22
N SER A 315 8.40 -16.31 -0.01
CA SER A 315 8.65 -14.94 -0.48
C SER A 315 7.37 -14.17 -0.79
N ASN A 316 7.49 -12.85 -1.01
CA ASN A 316 6.39 -12.02 -1.49
C ASN A 316 5.83 -12.55 -2.82
N LEU A 317 6.72 -12.95 -3.73
CA LEU A 317 6.33 -13.47 -5.05
C LEU A 317 5.45 -14.72 -4.93
N GLN A 318 5.81 -15.67 -4.05
CA GLN A 318 5.04 -16.89 -3.86
C GLN A 318 3.61 -16.61 -3.41
N VAL A 319 3.45 -15.69 -2.44
CA VAL A 319 2.14 -15.34 -1.91
C VAL A 319 1.32 -14.55 -2.94
N ILE A 320 1.94 -13.66 -3.72
CA ILE A 320 1.27 -12.97 -4.85
C ILE A 320 0.82 -13.99 -5.91
N CYS A 321 1.68 -14.95 -6.27
CA CYS A 321 1.32 -16.01 -7.21
C CYS A 321 0.14 -16.83 -6.71
N GLU A 322 0.13 -17.19 -5.42
CA GLU A 322 -0.95 -17.97 -4.81
C GLU A 322 -2.26 -17.20 -4.69
N LYS A 323 -2.22 -15.95 -4.18
CA LYS A 323 -3.43 -15.22 -3.80
C LYS A 323 -3.96 -14.26 -4.86
N ILE A 324 -3.13 -13.83 -5.80
CA ILE A 324 -3.51 -12.85 -6.83
C ILE A 324 -3.49 -13.50 -8.22
N PHE A 325 -2.36 -14.07 -8.63
CA PHE A 325 -2.21 -14.56 -10.01
C PHE A 325 -2.97 -15.86 -10.26
N ARG A 326 -2.93 -16.82 -9.33
CA ARG A 326 -3.65 -18.09 -9.48
C ARG A 326 -5.16 -17.87 -9.70
N PRO A 327 -5.86 -17.02 -8.93
CA PRO A 327 -7.24 -16.64 -9.24
C PRO A 327 -7.42 -16.01 -10.64
N TRP A 328 -6.57 -15.05 -11.02
CA TRP A 328 -6.65 -14.35 -12.30
C TRP A 328 -6.49 -15.23 -13.53
N PHE A 329 -5.53 -16.14 -13.47
CA PHE A 329 -5.23 -17.03 -14.58
C PHE A 329 -5.93 -18.37 -14.44
N SER A 330 -6.93 -18.47 -13.55
CA SER A 330 -7.67 -19.71 -13.35
C SER A 330 -8.54 -20.07 -14.57
N PRO A 331 -8.70 -21.37 -14.90
CA PRO A 331 -9.61 -21.80 -15.97
C PRO A 331 -11.05 -21.33 -15.77
N THR A 332 -11.49 -21.21 -14.51
CA THR A 332 -12.84 -20.74 -14.16
C THR A 332 -13.10 -19.32 -14.67
N LEU A 333 -12.11 -18.42 -14.54
CA LEU A 333 -12.24 -17.03 -14.97
C LEU A 333 -11.97 -16.88 -16.48
N LEU A 334 -11.00 -17.61 -17.01
CA LEU A 334 -10.58 -17.52 -18.41
C LEU A 334 -11.52 -18.27 -19.39
N GLY A 335 -12.30 -19.23 -18.91
CA GLY A 335 -13.21 -20.04 -19.73
C GLY A 335 -12.47 -20.75 -20.88
N ALA A 336 -12.98 -20.63 -22.11
CA ALA A 336 -12.37 -21.29 -23.28
C ALA A 336 -10.95 -20.81 -23.61
N LYS A 337 -10.60 -19.57 -23.22
CA LYS A 337 -9.23 -19.03 -23.43
C LYS A 337 -8.19 -19.74 -22.56
N ALA A 338 -8.60 -20.37 -21.46
CA ALA A 338 -7.70 -21.09 -20.56
C ALA A 338 -6.95 -22.23 -21.26
N GLY A 339 -7.50 -22.76 -22.36
CA GLY A 339 -6.89 -23.84 -23.16
C GLY A 339 -5.93 -23.36 -24.26
N LEU A 340 -5.74 -22.05 -24.43
CA LEU A 340 -4.75 -21.52 -25.37
C LEU A 340 -3.34 -21.89 -24.91
N PRO A 341 -2.40 -22.26 -25.81
CA PRO A 341 -1.06 -22.73 -25.43
C PRO A 341 -0.35 -21.79 -24.44
N LEU A 342 -0.33 -20.48 -24.73
CA LEU A 342 0.32 -19.49 -23.89
C LEU A 342 -0.33 -19.36 -22.50
N GLN A 343 -1.66 -19.46 -22.42
CA GLN A 343 -2.39 -19.42 -21.15
C GLN A 343 -2.12 -20.65 -20.29
N VAL A 344 -1.95 -21.83 -20.90
CA VAL A 344 -1.59 -23.07 -20.20
C VAL A 344 -0.17 -22.98 -19.64
N GLU A 345 0.76 -22.40 -20.39
CA GLU A 345 2.13 -22.17 -19.91
C GLU A 345 2.17 -21.18 -18.76
N LEU A 346 1.42 -20.08 -18.85
CA LEU A 346 1.29 -19.09 -17.78
C LEU A 346 0.69 -19.71 -16.51
N GLN A 347 -0.39 -20.50 -16.64
CA GLN A 347 -0.98 -21.21 -15.51
C GLN A 347 0.02 -22.15 -14.81
N ARG A 348 0.84 -22.86 -15.59
CA ARG A 348 1.88 -23.74 -15.05
C ARG A 348 2.96 -22.94 -14.31
N ALA A 349 3.42 -21.83 -14.90
CA ALA A 349 4.42 -20.97 -14.27
C ALA A 349 3.88 -20.34 -12.97
N VAL A 350 2.61 -19.95 -12.92
CA VAL A 350 1.95 -19.43 -11.70
C VAL A 350 1.84 -20.51 -10.62
N GLN A 351 1.47 -21.74 -10.99
CA GLN A 351 1.45 -22.89 -10.09
C GLN A 351 2.82 -23.14 -9.48
N GLU A 352 3.84 -23.24 -10.32
CA GLU A 352 5.23 -23.46 -9.92
C GLU A 352 5.70 -22.34 -8.99
N CYS A 353 5.45 -21.08 -9.36
CA CYS A 353 5.75 -19.91 -8.56
C CYS A 353 5.17 -20.00 -7.13
N ALA A 354 3.93 -20.45 -6.97
CA ALA A 354 3.31 -20.57 -5.65
C ALA A 354 3.90 -21.72 -4.80
N GLU A 355 4.31 -22.82 -5.45
CA GLU A 355 4.69 -24.08 -4.78
C GLU A 355 6.20 -24.28 -4.57
N ILE A 356 7.06 -23.43 -5.13
CA ILE A 356 8.52 -23.55 -4.92
C ILE A 356 8.84 -23.67 -3.44
N ASP A 357 9.59 -24.71 -3.07
CA ASP A 357 9.94 -24.93 -1.68
C ASP A 357 10.89 -23.82 -1.22
N GLY A 358 10.38 -22.94 -0.37
CA GLY A 358 11.13 -21.81 0.14
C GLY A 358 12.33 -22.26 0.98
N GLY A 359 13.54 -21.93 0.55
CA GLY A 359 14.74 -22.15 1.36
C GLY A 359 16.06 -22.33 0.61
N GLU A 360 16.10 -22.87 -0.61
CA GLU A 360 17.39 -23.28 -1.19
C GLU A 360 17.61 -23.03 -2.69
N ASP A 361 16.62 -22.57 -3.47
CA ASP A 361 16.84 -22.33 -4.92
C ASP A 361 16.43 -20.93 -5.40
N ALA A 362 17.18 -19.92 -4.94
CA ALA A 362 17.03 -18.54 -5.41
C ALA A 362 17.19 -18.40 -6.93
N LYS A 363 17.98 -19.29 -7.56
CA LYS A 363 18.14 -19.32 -9.03
C LYS A 363 16.87 -19.81 -9.71
N HIS A 364 16.24 -20.85 -9.17
CA HIS A 364 14.98 -21.35 -9.68
C HIS A 364 13.84 -20.33 -9.51
N MET A 365 13.75 -19.68 -8.35
CA MET A 365 12.78 -18.59 -8.13
C MET A 365 12.97 -17.45 -9.13
N TRP A 366 14.23 -17.04 -9.38
CA TRP A 366 14.53 -16.04 -10.40
C TRP A 366 14.15 -16.49 -11.81
N ALA A 367 14.39 -17.76 -12.15
CA ALA A 367 14.03 -18.32 -13.45
C ALA A 367 12.51 -18.34 -13.67
N VAL A 368 11.74 -18.75 -12.65
CA VAL A 368 10.27 -18.76 -12.71
C VAL A 368 9.71 -17.34 -12.78
N ARG A 369 10.25 -16.39 -12.01
CA ARG A 369 9.91 -14.97 -12.13
C ARG A 369 10.13 -14.45 -13.55
N LYS A 370 11.30 -14.73 -14.13
CA LYS A 370 11.62 -14.32 -15.49
C LYS A 370 10.68 -14.95 -16.51
N GLN A 371 10.38 -16.23 -16.35
CA GLN A 371 9.41 -16.94 -17.20
C GLN A 371 8.02 -16.30 -17.11
N LEU A 372 7.54 -15.95 -15.91
CA LEU A 372 6.28 -15.23 -15.73
C LEU A 372 6.29 -13.89 -16.48
N GLN A 373 7.38 -13.12 -16.35
CA GLN A 373 7.54 -11.84 -17.05
C GLN A 373 7.48 -12.02 -18.57
N ASP A 374 8.22 -12.98 -19.12
CA ASP A 374 8.28 -13.25 -20.56
C ASP A 374 6.89 -13.67 -21.10
N LEU A 375 6.20 -14.59 -20.41
CA LEU A 375 4.86 -15.05 -20.78
C LEU A 375 3.80 -13.93 -20.73
N LEU A 376 3.86 -13.06 -19.72
CA LEU A 376 2.95 -11.92 -19.61
C LEU A 376 3.19 -10.89 -20.72
N VAL A 377 4.45 -10.64 -21.10
CA VAL A 377 4.79 -9.77 -22.22
C VAL A 377 4.31 -10.34 -23.54
N GLU A 378 4.50 -11.65 -23.76
CA GLU A 378 4.00 -12.34 -24.96
C GLU A 378 2.48 -12.28 -25.05
N LEU A 379 1.78 -12.45 -23.93
CA LEU A 379 0.32 -12.38 -23.88
C LEU A 379 -0.21 -11.00 -24.27
N ILE A 380 0.49 -9.93 -23.86
CA ILE A 380 0.17 -8.55 -24.27
C ILE A 380 0.41 -8.37 -25.78
N GLN A 381 1.41 -9.02 -26.36
CA GLN A 381 1.71 -8.94 -27.79
C GLN A 381 0.69 -9.70 -28.66
N GLU A 382 0.26 -10.91 -28.25
CA GLU A 382 -0.77 -11.67 -28.97
C GLU A 382 -2.11 -10.92 -29.04
N ASP A 383 -2.54 -10.30 -27.92
CA ASP A 383 -3.79 -9.55 -27.87
C ASP A 383 -3.73 -8.25 -28.70
N THR A 384 -2.55 -7.64 -28.86
CA THR A 384 -2.37 -6.48 -29.74
C THR A 384 -2.26 -6.87 -31.23
N GLY A 385 -1.72 -8.06 -31.54
CA GLY A 385 -1.59 -8.59 -32.90
C GLY A 385 -2.91 -9.10 -33.51
N ASN A 386 -3.73 -9.82 -32.74
CA ASN A 386 -5.02 -10.36 -33.20
C ASN A 386 -6.09 -9.30 -33.49
N GLN A 387 -5.90 -8.05 -33.05
CA GLN A 387 -6.80 -6.93 -33.36
C GLN A 387 -6.43 -6.19 -34.66
N GLY A 388 -5.33 -6.57 -35.33
CA GLY A 388 -4.91 -6.03 -36.63
C GLY A 388 -5.46 -6.78 -37.84
N GLU A 389 -5.89 -8.04 -37.66
CA GLU A 389 -6.54 -8.83 -38.71
C GLU A 389 -8.06 -8.69 -38.58
N GLY A 390 -8.65 -7.87 -39.44
CA GLY A 390 -10.10 -7.74 -39.54
C GLY A 390 -10.75 -9.12 -39.72
N GLN A 391 -11.77 -9.39 -38.92
CA GLN A 391 -12.69 -10.50 -39.13
C GLN A 391 -13.26 -10.44 -40.56
N GLU A 392 -12.65 -11.17 -41.50
CA GLU A 392 -13.36 -11.61 -42.69
C GLU A 392 -14.44 -12.59 -42.24
N HIS A 393 -15.66 -12.06 -42.13
CA HIS A 393 -16.88 -12.80 -41.92
C HIS A 393 -17.05 -13.83 -43.05
N LYS A 394 -16.47 -15.02 -42.89
CA LYS A 394 -16.74 -16.14 -43.79
C LYS A 394 -18.13 -16.67 -43.45
N MET A 395 -19.12 -16.12 -44.14
CA MET A 395 -20.53 -16.52 -44.10
C MET A 395 -20.64 -18.01 -44.43
N ARG A 396 -20.66 -18.85 -43.40
CA ARG A 396 -20.89 -20.28 -43.54
C ARG A 396 -22.39 -20.47 -43.81
N ARG A 397 -22.74 -20.62 -45.09
CA ARG A 397 -24.08 -21.06 -45.52
C ARG A 397 -24.42 -22.37 -44.79
N VAL A 398 -25.37 -22.28 -43.85
CA VAL A 398 -26.01 -23.46 -43.27
C VAL A 398 -27.15 -23.85 -44.19
N HIS A 399 -27.02 -25.01 -44.82
CA HIS A 399 -28.09 -25.64 -45.59
C HIS A 399 -29.27 -25.99 -44.68
N THR A 400 -30.45 -25.56 -45.08
CA THR A 400 -31.75 -25.91 -44.47
C THR A 400 -32.22 -27.24 -45.05
N ALA A 401 -32.32 -28.26 -44.21
CA ALA A 401 -33.04 -29.54 -44.39
C ALA A 401 -32.86 -30.31 -43.06
N LEU A 402 -33.85 -30.87 -42.36
CA LEU A 402 -35.22 -31.25 -42.65
C LEU A 402 -35.98 -31.37 -41.31
N ASN A 403 -37.31 -31.29 -41.41
CA ASN A 403 -38.30 -31.60 -40.38
C ASN A 403 -38.07 -32.98 -39.74
N PHE A 404 -38.21 -33.07 -38.41
CA PHE A 404 -39.23 -33.82 -37.67
C PHE A 404 -39.23 -33.39 -36.20
#